data_AF-A0A1I6XUN4-F1
#
_entry.id   AF-A0A1I6XUN4-F1
#
_cell.length_a   1.000
_cell.length_b   1.000
_cell.length_c   1.000
_cell.angle_alpha   90.00
_cell.angle_beta   90.00
_cell.angle_gamma   90.00
#
_symmetry.space_group_name_H-M   'P 1'
#
loop_
_entity.id
_entity.type
_entity.pdbx_description
1 polymer ?
#
loop_
_entity_poly.entity_id
_entity_poly.type
_entity_poly.pdbx_seq_one_letter_code
_entity_poly.pdbx_strand_id
1 'polypeptide(L)'
;MLEGLNFKSTTLRMKHLLITLLLFPFGILAQYKLDSIGLNDDILLNTHEVLYLKELLSKHDSVPTLENQRIHFAANNWGAKHLSKSAFFNTYCKPRTEAELSMSLVVLVLTPEEREELKVDVMIVAWSKITPVGRARKKFIANIKNSTSEN
;
A
#
# COMPACT_ATOMS: atom_id res chain seq x y z
N MET A 1 -3.20 -20.96 67.53
CA MET A 1 -1.97 -20.47 66.87
C MET A 1 -1.54 -21.56 65.92
N LEU A 2 -1.51 -21.45 64.59
CA LEU A 2 -1.32 -20.32 63.69
C LEU A 2 -2.06 -20.62 62.36
N GLU A 3 -3.00 -19.76 61.96
CA GLU A 3 -3.43 -19.67 60.56
C GLU A 3 -2.47 -18.75 59.81
N GLY A 4 -1.43 -19.33 59.21
CA GLY A 4 -0.51 -18.63 58.32
C GLY A 4 -1.00 -18.71 56.88
N LEU A 5 -2.06 -17.96 56.56
CA LEU A 5 -2.63 -17.86 55.21
C LEU A 5 -1.58 -17.39 54.20
N ASN A 6 -1.22 -18.31 53.31
CA ASN A 6 -0.24 -18.18 52.23
C ASN A 6 -0.79 -17.32 51.07
N PHE A 7 -1.15 -16.07 51.35
CA PHE A 7 -1.88 -15.18 50.44
C PHE A 7 -0.99 -14.49 49.38
N LYS A 8 0.32 -14.73 49.41
CA LYS A 8 1.30 -14.05 48.53
C LYS A 8 1.46 -14.69 47.14
N SER A 9 1.05 -15.95 46.96
CA SER A 9 1.27 -16.71 45.71
C SER A 9 0.24 -16.41 44.61
N THR A 10 -1.01 -16.17 44.98
CA THR A 10 -2.14 -15.98 44.05
C THR A 10 -2.10 -14.63 43.33
N THR A 11 -1.66 -13.57 44.01
CA THR A 11 -1.59 -12.21 43.44
C THR A 11 -0.48 -12.07 42.39
N LEU A 12 0.58 -12.88 42.45
CA LEU A 12 1.65 -12.84 41.45
C LEU A 12 1.21 -13.49 40.13
N ARG A 13 0.49 -14.62 40.20
CA ARG A 13 -0.02 -15.36 39.03
C ARG A 13 -1.13 -14.62 38.28
N MET A 14 -2.01 -13.92 39.00
CA MET A 14 -3.08 -13.09 38.41
C MET A 14 -2.52 -11.87 37.64
N LYS A 15 -1.44 -11.26 38.14
CA LYS A 15 -0.78 -10.12 37.47
C LYS A 15 -0.15 -10.51 36.14
N HIS A 16 0.44 -11.71 36.06
CA HIS A 16 1.04 -12.19 34.82
C HIS A 16 -0.04 -12.47 33.76
N LEU A 17 -1.17 -13.06 34.17
CA LEU A 17 -2.32 -13.33 33.28
C LEU A 17 -2.94 -12.02 32.73
N LEU A 18 -2.99 -10.96 33.55
CA LEU A 18 -3.50 -9.65 33.13
C LEU A 18 -2.57 -8.94 32.11
N ILE A 19 -1.25 -9.09 32.28
CA ILE A 19 -0.25 -8.49 31.37
C ILE A 19 -0.26 -9.20 30.01
N THR A 20 -0.45 -10.53 29.98
CA THR A 20 -0.57 -11.26 28.70
C THR A 20 -1.85 -10.91 27.95
N LEU A 21 -2.96 -10.66 28.66
CA LEU A 21 -4.24 -10.25 28.07
C LEU A 21 -4.19 -8.84 27.46
N LEU A 22 -3.41 -7.94 28.05
CA LEU A 22 -3.26 -6.54 27.59
C LEU A 22 -2.33 -6.37 26.39
N LEU A 23 -1.44 -7.33 26.12
CA LEU A 23 -0.51 -7.29 24.99
C LEU A 23 -1.05 -7.99 23.74
N PHE A 24 -2.09 -8.82 23.87
CA PHE A 24 -2.69 -9.53 22.74
C PHE A 24 -3.40 -8.66 21.68
N PRO A 25 -4.06 -7.52 21.99
CA PRO A 25 -4.80 -6.78 20.96
C PRO A 25 -3.92 -5.99 19.98
N PHE A 26 -2.63 -5.78 20.26
CA PHE A 26 -1.78 -4.93 19.42
C PHE A 26 -1.32 -5.61 18.12
N GLY A 27 -1.18 -6.94 18.10
CA GLY A 27 -0.76 -7.68 16.90
C GLY A 27 -1.85 -7.78 15.82
N ILE A 28 -3.12 -7.77 16.22
CA ILE A 28 -4.27 -8.02 15.32
C ILE A 28 -4.55 -6.81 14.42
N LEU A 29 -4.32 -5.58 14.91
CA LEU A 29 -4.61 -4.35 14.17
C LEU A 29 -3.69 -4.11 12.97
N ALA A 30 -2.45 -4.58 13.01
CA ALA A 30 -1.50 -4.46 11.90
C ALA A 30 -1.80 -5.46 10.77
N GLN A 31 -2.16 -6.70 11.11
CA GLN A 31 -2.54 -7.73 10.13
C GLN A 31 -3.84 -7.39 9.39
N TYR A 32 -4.86 -6.92 10.10
CA TYR A 32 -6.15 -6.54 9.49
C TYR A 32 -6.01 -5.50 8.36
N LYS A 33 -5.04 -4.59 8.49
CA LYS A 33 -4.73 -3.60 7.45
C LYS A 33 -4.18 -4.23 6.16
N LEU A 34 -3.37 -5.27 6.26
CA LEU A 34 -2.75 -5.94 5.11
C LEU A 34 -3.70 -6.90 4.39
N ASP A 35 -4.61 -7.54 5.12
CA ASP A 35 -5.62 -8.40 4.51
C ASP A 35 -6.65 -7.62 3.69
N SER A 36 -6.77 -6.31 3.92
CA SER A 36 -7.77 -5.44 3.27
C SER A 36 -7.29 -4.75 1.98
N ILE A 37 -6.04 -4.96 1.55
CA ILE A 37 -5.47 -4.34 0.33
C ILE A 37 -5.28 -5.35 -0.81
N GLY A 38 -5.48 -4.92 -2.06
CA GLY A 38 -5.28 -5.77 -3.24
C GLY A 38 -6.28 -6.91 -3.37
N LEU A 39 -7.50 -6.71 -2.88
CA LEU A 39 -8.57 -7.72 -2.86
C LEU A 39 -9.22 -7.95 -4.22
N ASN A 40 -9.14 -6.95 -5.11
CA ASN A 40 -9.74 -7.00 -6.44
C ASN A 40 -8.92 -6.16 -7.43
N ASP A 41 -9.36 -6.15 -8.69
CA ASP A 41 -8.73 -5.44 -9.78
C ASP A 41 -9.54 -4.22 -10.25
N ASP A 42 -10.36 -3.65 -9.37
CA ASP A 42 -11.08 -2.41 -9.67
C ASP A 42 -10.09 -1.26 -9.90
N ILE A 43 -10.44 -0.38 -10.85
CA ILE A 43 -9.62 0.78 -11.21
C ILE A 43 -9.57 1.84 -10.10
N LEU A 44 -10.55 1.81 -9.19
CA LEU A 44 -10.61 2.68 -8.02
C LEU A 44 -10.00 1.97 -6.81
N LEU A 45 -9.38 2.76 -5.94
CA LEU A 45 -8.90 2.25 -4.66
C LEU A 45 -10.03 2.14 -3.65
N ASN A 46 -9.99 1.10 -2.83
CA ASN A 46 -10.78 1.04 -1.61
C ASN A 46 -10.16 1.90 -0.50
N THR A 47 -10.90 2.12 0.59
CA THR A 47 -10.44 2.97 1.70
C THR A 47 -9.12 2.52 2.32
N HIS A 48 -8.91 1.22 2.50
CA HIS A 48 -7.68 0.67 3.08
C HIS A 48 -6.48 0.85 2.15
N GLU A 49 -6.68 0.65 0.85
CA GLU A 49 -5.66 0.87 -0.18
C GLU A 49 -5.25 2.35 -0.26
N VAL A 50 -6.22 3.27 -0.19
CA VAL A 50 -5.95 4.72 -0.10
C VAL A 50 -5.12 5.04 1.13
N LEU A 51 -5.54 4.58 2.31
CA LEU A 51 -4.83 4.87 3.57
C LEU A 51 -3.41 4.33 3.53
N TYR A 52 -3.23 3.10 3.04
CA TYR A 52 -1.93 2.48 2.89
C TYR A 52 -1.01 3.28 1.96
N LEU A 53 -1.48 3.62 0.76
CA LEU A 53 -0.68 4.37 -0.21
C LEU A 53 -0.39 5.78 0.27
N LYS A 54 -1.33 6.42 0.99
CA LYS A 54 -1.09 7.71 1.63
C LYS A 54 0.02 7.62 2.66
N GLU A 55 0.03 6.60 3.51
CA GLU A 55 1.10 6.41 4.51
C GLU A 55 2.46 6.15 3.84
N LEU A 56 2.48 5.37 2.74
CA LEU A 56 3.69 5.09 2.00
C LEU A 56 4.23 6.34 1.27
N LEU A 57 3.33 7.18 0.77
CA LEU A 57 3.64 8.35 -0.05
C LEU A 57 3.74 9.65 0.77
N SER A 58 3.25 9.71 2.02
CA SER A 58 3.26 10.91 2.87
C SER A 58 4.67 11.41 3.21
N LYS A 59 5.70 10.63 2.88
CA LYS A 59 7.09 11.04 2.87
C LYS A 59 7.44 12.00 1.71
N HIS A 60 6.49 12.30 0.83
CA HIS A 60 6.62 13.20 -0.30
C HIS A 60 5.62 14.37 -0.17
N ASP A 61 6.10 15.60 -0.28
CA ASP A 61 5.35 16.82 0.07
C ASP A 61 4.17 17.18 -0.87
N SER A 62 3.91 16.41 -1.93
CA SER A 62 2.96 16.80 -2.98
C SER A 62 2.24 15.61 -3.63
N VAL A 63 1.66 14.72 -2.82
CA VAL A 63 0.88 13.59 -3.33
C VAL A 63 -0.57 14.04 -3.57
N PRO A 64 -1.13 13.84 -4.77
CA PRO A 64 -2.54 14.13 -5.03
C PRO A 64 -3.43 13.27 -4.13
N THR A 65 -4.63 13.78 -3.83
CA THR A 65 -5.72 12.99 -3.24
C THR A 65 -5.99 11.78 -4.15
N LEU A 66 -5.80 10.57 -3.63
CA LEU A 66 -6.02 9.32 -4.38
C LEU A 66 -7.48 8.85 -4.33
N GLU A 67 -8.29 9.43 -3.45
CA GLU A 67 -9.71 9.16 -3.37
C GLU A 67 -10.42 9.46 -4.69
N ASN A 68 -11.21 8.49 -5.15
CA ASN A 68 -12.01 8.56 -6.38
C ASN A 68 -11.19 8.79 -7.67
N GLN A 69 -9.88 8.58 -7.63
CA GLN A 69 -9.04 8.59 -8.84
C GLN A 69 -9.05 7.21 -9.48
N ARG A 70 -9.14 7.16 -10.81
CA ARG A 70 -8.90 5.93 -11.57
C ARG A 70 -7.40 5.74 -11.69
N ILE A 71 -6.89 4.62 -11.19
CA ILE A 71 -5.46 4.39 -11.04
C ILE A 71 -5.01 3.24 -11.93
N HIS A 72 -3.91 3.47 -12.64
CA HIS A 72 -3.16 2.42 -13.30
C HIS A 72 -1.90 2.05 -12.51
N PHE A 73 -1.64 0.75 -12.36
CA PHE A 73 -0.46 0.25 -11.67
C PHE A 73 0.59 -0.29 -12.64
N ALA A 74 1.84 0.10 -12.39
CA ALA A 74 2.98 -0.39 -13.15
C ALA A 74 4.20 -0.63 -12.26
N ALA A 75 5.18 -1.33 -12.78
CA ALA A 75 6.45 -1.58 -12.12
C ALA A 75 7.64 -1.51 -13.08
N ASN A 76 8.83 -1.49 -12.49
CA ASN A 76 10.14 -1.29 -13.12
C ASN A 76 10.34 0.14 -13.64
N ASN A 77 11.57 0.45 -14.03
CA ASN A 77 11.91 1.72 -14.65
C ASN A 77 10.99 1.96 -15.85
N TRP A 78 10.40 3.16 -15.91
CA TRP A 78 9.49 3.55 -16.99
C TRP A 78 8.26 2.66 -17.10
N GLY A 79 7.78 2.07 -16.00
CA GLY A 79 6.55 1.28 -15.94
C GLY A 79 6.41 0.23 -17.05
N ALA A 80 7.53 -0.39 -17.43
CA ALA A 80 7.59 -1.39 -18.50
C ALA A 80 6.73 -2.63 -18.21
N LYS A 81 6.34 -2.84 -16.94
CA LYS A 81 5.45 -3.91 -16.54
C LYS A 81 4.14 -3.36 -16.02
N HIS A 82 3.05 -3.62 -16.73
CA HIS A 82 1.70 -3.32 -16.30
C HIS A 82 1.24 -4.38 -15.30
N LEU A 83 0.47 -3.96 -14.30
CA LEU A 83 0.01 -4.83 -13.24
C LEU A 83 -1.46 -4.52 -12.97
N SER A 84 -2.22 -5.57 -12.70
CA SER A 84 -3.51 -5.40 -12.05
C SER A 84 -3.30 -4.86 -10.62
N LYS A 85 -4.34 -4.27 -10.03
CA LYS A 85 -4.27 -3.70 -8.69
C LYS A 85 -3.89 -4.77 -7.66
N SER A 86 -4.54 -5.92 -7.69
CA SER A 86 -4.22 -7.05 -6.81
C SER A 86 -2.77 -7.52 -6.99
N ALA A 87 -2.30 -7.66 -8.23
CA ALA A 87 -0.92 -8.06 -8.52
C ALA A 87 0.09 -7.05 -7.98
N PHE A 88 -0.18 -5.75 -8.12
CA PHE A 88 0.66 -4.69 -7.58
C PHE A 88 0.79 -4.79 -6.06
N PHE A 89 -0.33 -4.87 -5.34
CA PHE A 89 -0.32 -4.93 -3.88
C PHE A 89 0.32 -6.22 -3.36
N ASN A 90 0.02 -7.38 -3.96
CA ASN A 90 0.55 -8.67 -3.53
C ASN A 90 2.04 -8.84 -3.85
N THR A 91 2.53 -8.27 -4.95
CA THR A 91 3.94 -8.42 -5.35
C THR A 91 4.84 -7.40 -4.66
N TYR A 92 4.37 -6.15 -4.53
CA TYR A 92 5.21 -5.05 -4.08
C TYR A 92 4.85 -4.60 -2.68
N CYS A 93 3.58 -4.32 -2.38
CA CYS A 93 3.18 -3.68 -1.13
C CYS A 93 3.26 -4.61 0.07
N LYS A 94 2.51 -5.72 0.06
CA LYS A 94 2.40 -6.62 1.22
C LYS A 94 3.76 -7.17 1.66
N PRO A 95 4.59 -7.77 0.77
CA PRO A 95 5.86 -8.36 1.20
C PRO A 95 6.83 -7.33 1.78
N ARG A 96 6.76 -6.08 1.30
CA ARG A 96 7.63 -5.00 1.79
C ARG A 96 7.18 -4.48 3.14
N THR A 97 5.87 -4.38 3.37
CA THR A 97 5.36 -4.01 4.69
C THR A 97 5.64 -5.09 5.72
N GLU A 98 5.45 -6.37 5.38
CA GLU A 98 5.79 -7.50 6.27
C GLU A 98 7.27 -7.54 6.62
N ALA A 99 8.15 -7.19 5.68
CA ALA A 99 9.60 -7.11 5.88
C ALA A 99 10.08 -5.77 6.44
N GLU A 100 9.18 -4.83 6.75
CA GLU A 100 9.50 -3.45 7.18
C GLU A 100 10.47 -2.71 6.23
N LEU A 101 10.41 -3.02 4.93
CA LEU A 101 11.27 -2.45 3.92
C LEU A 101 10.63 -1.24 3.23
N SER A 102 11.44 -0.20 2.99
CA SER A 102 11.01 0.93 2.16
C SER A 102 10.78 0.52 0.70
N MET A 103 9.81 1.16 0.06
CA MET A 103 9.57 1.07 -1.37
C MET A 103 9.70 2.45 -2.01
N SER A 104 10.33 2.52 -3.17
CA SER A 104 10.28 3.70 -4.02
C SER A 104 9.07 3.61 -4.94
N LEU A 105 8.17 4.58 -4.80
CA LEU A 105 7.03 4.78 -5.67
C LEU A 105 7.16 6.13 -6.38
N VAL A 106 6.71 6.17 -7.62
CA VAL A 106 6.45 7.42 -8.33
C VAL A 106 4.96 7.50 -8.62
N VAL A 107 4.35 8.64 -8.29
CA VAL A 107 2.98 8.97 -8.65
C VAL A 107 3.01 9.95 -9.80
N LEU A 108 2.38 9.58 -10.92
CA LEU A 108 2.25 10.41 -12.10
C LEU A 108 0.79 10.84 -12.24
N VAL A 109 0.53 12.13 -11.98
CA VAL A 109 -0.76 12.74 -12.31
C VAL A 109 -0.79 13.01 -13.81
N LEU A 110 -1.77 12.44 -14.49
CA LEU A 110 -1.90 12.58 -15.94
C LEU A 110 -2.49 13.93 -16.32
N THR A 111 -2.08 14.47 -17.47
CA THR A 111 -2.71 15.66 -18.07
C THR A 111 -4.09 15.29 -18.62
N PRO A 112 -5.00 16.26 -18.84
CA PRO A 112 -6.33 15.96 -19.39
C PRO A 112 -6.29 15.10 -20.66
N GLU A 113 -5.36 15.38 -21.56
CA GLU A 113 -5.18 14.63 -22.82
C GLU A 113 -4.77 13.18 -22.55
N GLU A 114 -3.81 12.96 -21.65
CA GLU A 114 -3.35 11.62 -21.27
C GLU A 114 -4.46 10.83 -20.55
N ARG A 115 -5.31 11.50 -19.75
CA ARG A 115 -6.45 10.87 -19.06
C ARG A 115 -7.53 10.42 -20.03
N GLU A 116 -7.81 11.22 -21.05
CA GLU A 116 -8.76 10.84 -22.09
C GLU A 116 -8.26 9.66 -22.91
N GLU A 117 -6.95 9.61 -23.17
CA GLU A 117 -6.32 8.53 -23.92
C GLU A 117 -6.25 7.21 -23.13
N LEU A 118 -5.81 7.26 -21.87
CA LEU A 118 -5.59 6.07 -21.05
C LEU A 118 -6.78 5.68 -20.17
N LYS A 119 -7.82 6.52 -20.09
CA LYS A 119 -9.00 6.35 -19.23
C LYS A 119 -8.69 6.21 -17.73
N VAL A 120 -7.54 6.71 -17.30
CA VAL A 120 -7.10 6.77 -15.90
C VAL A 120 -6.67 8.18 -15.54
N ASP A 121 -6.71 8.53 -14.25
CA ASP A 121 -6.38 9.86 -13.75
C ASP A 121 -4.95 9.93 -13.22
N VAL A 122 -4.48 8.83 -12.62
CA VAL A 122 -3.19 8.71 -11.96
C VAL A 122 -2.52 7.39 -12.33
N MET A 123 -1.19 7.40 -12.44
CA MET A 123 -0.40 6.18 -12.49
C MET A 123 0.50 6.06 -11.27
N ILE A 124 0.59 4.86 -10.72
CA ILE A 124 1.50 4.53 -9.62
C ILE A 124 2.51 3.51 -10.12
N VAL A 125 3.79 3.87 -10.05
CA VAL A 125 4.89 3.06 -10.58
C VAL A 125 5.79 2.59 -9.44
N ALA A 126 5.85 1.28 -9.23
CA ALA A 126 6.77 0.67 -8.29
C ALA A 126 8.20 0.60 -8.84
N TRP A 127 9.18 0.77 -7.95
CA TRP A 127 10.62 0.71 -8.24
C TRP A 127 11.12 1.77 -9.23
N SER A 128 10.33 2.82 -9.44
CA SER A 128 10.81 4.03 -10.09
C SER A 128 11.30 5.02 -9.05
N LYS A 129 12.38 5.73 -9.39
CA LYS A 129 12.93 6.84 -8.60
C LYS A 129 12.79 8.19 -9.30
N ILE A 130 12.42 8.18 -10.57
CA ILE A 130 12.44 9.36 -11.44
C ILE A 130 11.08 9.46 -12.13
N THR A 131 10.43 10.60 -11.96
CA THR A 131 9.22 10.94 -12.71
C THR A 131 9.61 11.28 -14.14
N PRO A 132 9.06 10.61 -15.16
CA PRO A 132 9.40 10.91 -16.54
C PRO A 132 8.88 12.30 -16.93
N VAL A 133 9.71 13.09 -17.62
CA VAL A 133 9.39 14.46 -18.07
C VAL A 133 9.67 14.64 -19.55
N GLY A 134 9.04 15.64 -20.17
CA GLY A 134 9.26 16.02 -21.57
C GLY A 134 9.06 14.87 -22.56
N ARG A 135 10.05 14.63 -23.45
CA ARG A 135 10.01 13.53 -24.44
C ARG A 135 9.90 12.16 -23.79
N ALA A 136 10.47 12.00 -22.61
CA ALA A 136 10.53 10.74 -21.91
C ALA A 136 9.15 10.34 -21.35
N ARG A 137 8.37 11.33 -20.88
CA ARG A 137 6.95 11.14 -20.52
C ARG A 137 6.12 10.70 -21.72
N LYS A 138 6.28 11.36 -22.87
CA LYS A 138 5.55 10.98 -24.10
C LYS A 138 5.82 9.53 -24.52
N LYS A 139 7.08 9.09 -24.48
CA LYS A 139 7.45 7.69 -24.75
C LYS A 139 6.84 6.73 -23.74
N PHE A 140 6.86 7.11 -22.46
CA PHE A 140 6.26 6.32 -21.39
C PHE A 140 4.76 6.09 -21.63
N ILE A 141 4.00 7.18 -21.84
CA ILE A 141 2.55 7.12 -22.12
C ILE A 141 2.25 6.31 -23.38
N ALA A 142 3.04 6.47 -24.45
CA ALA A 142 2.86 5.71 -25.68
C ALA A 142 3.06 4.19 -25.48
N ASN A 143 4.07 3.80 -24.69
CA ASN A 143 4.30 2.38 -24.38
C ASN A 143 3.11 1.78 -23.63
N ILE A 144 2.52 2.55 -22.70
CA ILE A 144 1.37 2.12 -21.92
C ILE A 144 0.15 1.92 -22.80
N LYS A 145 -0.07 2.83 -23.75
CA LYS A 145 -1.18 2.69 -24.70
C LYS A 145 -1.08 1.39 -25.49
N ASN A 146 0.11 1.09 -26.01
CA ASN A 146 0.32 -0.07 -26.87
C ASN A 146 0.07 -1.39 -26.12
N SER A 147 0.55 -1.51 -24.87
CA SER A 147 0.35 -2.70 -24.05
C SER A 147 -1.10 -2.90 -23.56
N THR A 148 -1.88 -1.81 -23.46
CA THR A 148 -3.30 -1.88 -23.09
C THR A 148 -4.20 -2.20 -24.29
N SER A 149 -3.72 -1.94 -25.52
CA SER A 149 -4.48 -2.23 -26.76
C SER A 149 -4.34 -3.68 -27.23
N GLU A 150 -3.41 -4.44 -26.66
CA GLU A 150 -3.13 -5.84 -27.00
C GLU A 150 -3.81 -6.85 -26.05
N ASN A 151 -4.55 -6.37 -25.04
CA ASN A 151 -5.35 -7.17 -24.10
C ASN A 151 -6.84 -6.87 -24.25
#